data_AF-A0A937ZTS6-F1
#
_entry.id   AF-A0A937ZTS6-F1
#
_cell.length_a   1.000
_cell.length_b   1.000
_cell.length_c   1.000
_cell.angle_alpha   90.00
_cell.angle_beta   90.00
_cell.angle_gamma   90.00
#
_symmetry.space_group_name_H-M   'P 1'
#
loop_
_entity.id
_entity.type
_entity.pdbx_description
1 polymer ?
#
loop_
_entity_poly.entity_id
_entity_poly.type
_entity_poly.pdbx_seq_one_letter_code
_entity_poly.pdbx_strand_id
1 'polypeptide(L)'
;VDCAVMERTAHAAMVPVSMSWSDIGSWESLHAVRDKDALGNSVRGSAELVDCRNVLVESDGPRVSVIGLEGVVVVVDGDEVLVTTMAGAQKVGKLDGAANQ
;
A
#
# COMPACT_ATOMS: atom_id res chain seq x y z
N VAL A 1 10.96 -1.12 -19.59
CA VAL A 1 11.83 -0.60 -20.67
C VAL A 1 13.12 -0.17 -19.98
N ASP A 2 13.99 -1.13 -19.63
CA ASP A 2 15.16 -0.85 -18.77
C ASP A 2 16.49 -1.29 -19.38
N CYS A 3 16.52 -1.72 -20.62
CA CYS A 3 17.76 -2.07 -21.29
C CYS A 3 17.78 -1.43 -22.68
N ALA A 4 18.07 -0.12 -22.73
CA ALA A 4 18.62 0.52 -23.94
C ALA A 4 18.99 2.00 -23.74
N VAL A 5 18.26 2.76 -22.92
CA VAL A 5 18.30 4.24 -23.00
C VAL A 5 19.12 4.90 -21.88
N MET A 6 19.13 4.33 -20.67
CA MET A 6 19.71 5.00 -19.50
C MET A 6 21.25 4.96 -19.42
N GLU A 7 21.93 4.07 -20.14
CA GLU A 7 23.40 3.90 -20.00
C GLU A 7 24.25 4.95 -20.76
N ARG A 8 23.66 5.79 -21.62
CA ARG A 8 24.43 6.68 -22.53
C ARG A 8 24.09 8.16 -22.48
N THR A 9 23.30 8.61 -21.51
CA THR A 9 22.88 10.02 -21.43
C THR A 9 23.71 10.80 -20.42
N ALA A 10 24.36 11.89 -20.88
CA ALA A 10 25.07 12.86 -20.04
C ALA A 10 24.16 13.98 -19.50
N HIS A 11 22.85 13.88 -19.72
CA HIS A 11 21.82 14.87 -19.36
C HIS A 11 20.75 14.24 -18.47
N ALA A 12 21.15 13.64 -17.36
CA ALA A 12 20.23 13.17 -16.33
C ALA A 12 20.07 14.26 -15.25
N ALA A 13 18.83 14.65 -14.97
CA ALA A 13 18.50 15.45 -13.80
C ALA A 13 17.82 14.54 -12.77
N MET A 14 18.38 14.47 -11.56
CA MET A 14 17.79 13.72 -10.46
C MET A 14 16.96 14.67 -9.61
N VAL A 15 15.66 14.38 -9.45
CA VAL A 15 14.82 15.05 -8.46
C VAL A 15 14.83 14.18 -7.20
N PRO A 16 15.33 14.68 -6.05
CA PRO A 16 15.25 13.93 -4.81
C PRO A 16 13.79 13.85 -4.37
N VAL A 17 13.23 12.65 -4.39
CA VAL A 17 11.90 12.38 -3.84
C VAL A 17 12.07 11.81 -2.44
N SER A 18 11.44 12.44 -1.45
CA SER A 18 11.36 11.93 -0.08
C SER A 18 10.06 11.15 0.08
N MET A 19 9.99 10.02 -0.63
CA MET A 19 8.97 9.00 -0.43
C MET A 19 9.69 7.68 -0.33
N SER A 20 9.25 6.83 0.59
CA SER A 20 9.80 5.50 0.82
C SER A 20 9.43 4.60 -0.35
N TRP A 21 10.03 4.85 -1.51
CA TRP A 21 9.98 3.95 -2.65
C TRP A 21 10.65 2.65 -2.21
N SER A 22 9.86 1.61 -2.09
CA SER A 22 10.39 0.29 -1.84
C SER A 22 9.85 -0.65 -2.89
N ASP A 23 10.78 -1.12 -3.74
CA ASP A 23 10.73 -2.37 -4.48
C ASP A 23 10.58 -3.61 -3.54
N ILE A 24 9.93 -3.46 -2.37
CA ILE A 24 9.52 -4.57 -1.51
C ILE A 24 8.21 -5.09 -2.08
N GLY A 25 8.37 -6.08 -2.97
CA GLY A 25 7.30 -6.69 -3.74
C GLY A 25 6.10 -7.10 -2.89
N SER A 26 4.92 -6.68 -3.34
CA SER A 26 3.58 -7.02 -2.84
C SER A 26 3.26 -6.53 -1.42
N TRP A 27 2.07 -5.96 -1.28
CA TRP A 27 1.43 -5.65 0.01
C TRP A 27 1.34 -6.88 0.93
N GLU A 28 1.47 -8.09 0.37
CA GLU A 28 1.61 -9.35 1.08
C GLU A 28 2.91 -9.42 1.90
N SER A 29 4.03 -8.89 1.41
CA SER A 29 5.29 -8.78 2.16
C SER A 29 5.19 -7.76 3.29
N LEU A 30 4.54 -6.61 3.03
CA LEU A 30 4.24 -5.60 4.04
C LEU A 30 3.35 -6.19 5.14
N HIS A 31 2.31 -6.92 4.74
CA HIS A 31 1.47 -7.65 5.67
C HIS A 31 2.27 -8.70 6.45
N ALA A 32 3.20 -9.43 5.83
CA ALA A 32 4.00 -10.48 6.48
C ALA A 32 4.91 -9.97 7.61
N VAL A 33 5.42 -8.73 7.50
CA VAL A 33 6.36 -8.15 8.48
C VAL A 33 5.68 -7.33 9.58
N ARG A 34 4.36 -7.13 9.50
CA ARG A 34 3.59 -6.38 10.49
C ARG A 34 3.12 -7.27 11.62
N ASP A 35 2.97 -6.66 12.80
CA ASP A 35 2.32 -7.30 13.93
C ASP A 35 0.86 -7.55 13.62
N LYS A 36 0.42 -8.79 13.86
CA LYS A 36 -0.93 -9.24 13.54
C LYS A 36 -1.66 -9.71 14.79
N ASP A 37 -2.98 -9.55 14.76
CA ASP A 37 -3.86 -10.24 15.70
C ASP A 37 -3.97 -11.75 15.37
N ALA A 38 -4.74 -12.48 16.19
CA ALA A 38 -4.97 -13.91 16.02
C ALA A 38 -5.73 -14.29 14.73
N LEU A 39 -6.40 -13.32 14.09
CA LEU A 39 -7.13 -13.48 12.84
C LEU A 39 -6.31 -13.00 11.62
N GLY A 40 -5.04 -12.66 11.85
CA GLY A 40 -4.14 -12.17 10.82
C GLY A 40 -4.38 -10.72 10.43
N ASN A 41 -5.18 -9.94 11.16
CA ASN A 41 -5.37 -8.53 10.84
C ASN A 41 -4.20 -7.69 11.36
N SER A 42 -3.86 -6.63 10.62
CA SER A 42 -2.83 -5.66 10.98
C SER A 42 -3.41 -4.25 10.85
N VAL A 43 -3.24 -3.44 11.90
CA VAL A 43 -3.73 -2.05 11.93
C VAL A 43 -2.60 -1.10 12.28
N ARG A 44 -2.50 -0.03 11.50
CA ARG A 44 -1.70 1.14 11.79
C ARG A 44 -2.57 2.38 11.67
N GLY A 45 -2.58 3.20 12.73
CA GLY A 45 -3.44 4.38 12.83
C GLY A 45 -4.75 4.11 13.55
N SER A 46 -5.74 4.98 13.32
CA SER A 46 -7.06 4.88 13.94
C SER A 46 -7.95 3.94 13.11
N ALA A 47 -8.07 2.67 13.51
CA ALA A 47 -9.00 1.76 12.86
C ALA A 47 -9.73 0.81 13.81
N GLU A 48 -10.90 0.34 13.37
CA GLU A 48 -11.73 -0.63 14.06
C GLU A 48 -12.14 -1.75 13.09
N LEU A 49 -11.94 -2.99 13.52
CA LEU A 49 -12.18 -4.20 12.75
C LEU A 49 -13.21 -5.06 13.51
N VAL A 50 -14.30 -5.42 12.84
CA VAL A 50 -15.31 -6.34 13.38
C VAL A 50 -15.53 -7.47 12.38
N ASP A 51 -15.49 -8.72 12.82
CA ASP A 51 -15.67 -9.90 11.97
C ASP A 51 -14.74 -9.92 10.73
N CYS A 52 -13.49 -9.48 10.90
CA CYS A 52 -12.50 -9.37 9.82
C CYS A 52 -11.37 -10.40 9.95
N ARG A 53 -10.79 -10.81 8.81
CA ARG A 53 -9.67 -11.76 8.75
C ARG A 53 -8.66 -11.34 7.69
N ASN A 54 -7.36 -11.43 7.99
CA ASN A 54 -6.29 -11.05 7.06
C ASN A 54 -6.47 -9.64 6.45
N VAL A 55 -7.02 -8.70 7.23
CA VAL A 55 -7.20 -7.32 6.79
C VAL A 55 -5.99 -6.48 7.20
N LEU A 56 -5.45 -5.71 6.27
CA LEU A 56 -4.42 -4.70 6.54
C LEU A 56 -5.05 -3.32 6.45
N VAL A 57 -4.92 -2.51 7.50
CA VAL A 57 -5.29 -1.09 7.49
C VAL A 57 -4.06 -0.26 7.81
N GLU A 58 -3.68 0.63 6.89
CA GLU A 58 -2.76 1.73 7.17
C GLU A 58 -3.52 3.05 6.98
N SER A 59 -3.62 3.85 8.04
CA SER A 59 -4.22 5.18 7.97
C SER A 59 -3.35 6.18 8.72
N ASP A 60 -3.04 7.30 8.09
CA ASP A 60 -2.34 8.43 8.69
C ASP A 60 -3.28 9.63 9.00
N GLY A 61 -4.58 9.49 8.76
CA GLY A 61 -5.58 10.54 8.95
C GLY A 61 -6.89 10.06 9.59
N PRO A 62 -7.96 9.86 8.81
CA PRO A 62 -9.29 9.55 9.33
C PRO A 62 -9.37 8.18 9.99
N ARG A 63 -10.37 8.02 10.88
CA ARG A 63 -10.73 6.71 11.44
C ARG A 63 -11.27 5.81 10.33
N VAL A 64 -10.75 4.59 10.25
CA VAL A 64 -11.21 3.55 9.31
C VAL A 64 -11.99 2.48 10.08
N SER A 65 -13.21 2.19 9.67
CA SER A 65 -14.01 1.08 10.24
C SER A 65 -14.27 0.04 9.18
N VAL A 66 -13.91 -1.21 9.45
CA VAL A 66 -14.04 -2.34 8.52
C VAL A 66 -14.83 -3.45 9.20
N ILE A 67 -15.84 -3.98 8.51
CA ILE A 67 -16.71 -5.01 9.05
C ILE A 67 -16.91 -6.13 8.03
N GLY A 68 -16.72 -7.39 8.45
CA GLY A 68 -17.06 -8.57 7.66
C GLY A 68 -16.17 -8.85 6.44
N LEU A 69 -15.00 -8.21 6.34
CA LEU A 69 -14.11 -8.37 5.19
C LEU A 69 -12.96 -9.34 5.46
N GLU A 70 -12.55 -10.04 4.41
CA GLU A 70 -11.40 -10.95 4.44
C GLU A 70 -10.42 -10.66 3.30
N GLY A 71 -9.12 -10.60 3.64
CA GLY A 71 -8.04 -10.49 2.64
C GLY A 71 -7.96 -9.13 1.94
N VAL A 72 -8.42 -8.07 2.61
CA VAL A 72 -8.49 -6.70 2.08
C VAL A 72 -7.37 -5.85 2.67
N VAL A 73 -6.86 -4.93 1.85
CA VAL A 73 -5.91 -3.88 2.20
C VAL A 73 -6.64 -2.55 2.07
N VAL A 74 -6.58 -1.75 3.13
CA VAL A 74 -7.06 -0.36 3.15
C VAL A 74 -5.88 0.53 3.47
N VAL A 75 -5.59 1.46 2.57
CA VAL A 75 -4.54 2.47 2.75
C VAL A 75 -5.17 3.84 2.64
N VAL A 76 -4.94 4.66 3.65
CA VAL A 76 -5.29 6.08 3.66
C VAL A 76 -4.01 6.88 3.75
N ASP A 77 -3.82 7.75 2.76
CA ASP A 77 -2.72 8.70 2.67
C ASP A 77 -3.29 10.05 2.24
N GLY A 78 -3.34 11.00 3.17
CA GLY A 78 -3.92 12.32 2.95
C GLY A 78 -5.40 12.27 2.52
N ASP A 79 -5.69 12.73 1.30
CA ASP A 79 -7.04 12.78 0.72
C ASP A 79 -7.38 11.55 -0.15
N GLU A 80 -6.47 10.56 -0.22
CA GLU A 80 -6.65 9.37 -1.04
C GLU A 80 -6.86 8.10 -0.20
N VAL A 81 -7.78 7.25 -0.66
CA VAL A 81 -8.10 5.98 -0.04
C VAL A 81 -8.01 4.87 -1.09
N LEU A 82 -7.08 3.94 -0.92
CA LEU A 82 -7.03 2.70 -1.69
C LEU A 82 -7.66 1.58 -0.87
N VAL A 83 -8.61 0.90 -1.51
CA VAL A 83 -9.17 -0.35 -1.02
C VAL A 83 -8.95 -1.39 -2.09
N THR A 84 -8.25 -2.46 -1.75
CA THR A 84 -7.96 -3.53 -2.69
C THR A 84 -7.80 -4.86 -1.97
N THR A 85 -7.83 -5.97 -2.71
CA THR A 85 -7.38 -7.24 -2.15
C THR A 85 -5.86 -7.32 -2.24
N MET A 86 -5.25 -8.20 -1.44
CA MET A 86 -3.80 -8.47 -1.54
C MET A 86 -3.36 -8.78 -2.99
N ALA A 87 -4.17 -9.56 -3.72
CA ALA A 87 -3.94 -9.88 -5.13
C ALA A 87 -4.21 -8.69 -6.08
N GLY A 88 -5.19 -7.85 -5.76
CA GLY A 88 -5.56 -6.68 -6.54
C GLY A 88 -4.52 -5.56 -6.48
N ALA A 89 -3.68 -5.54 -5.46
CA ALA A 89 -2.69 -4.50 -5.26
C ALA A 89 -1.64 -4.39 -6.39
N GLN A 90 -1.40 -5.49 -7.13
CA GLN A 90 -0.58 -5.48 -8.36
C GLN A 90 -1.16 -4.60 -9.49
N LYS A 91 -2.44 -4.21 -9.38
CA LYS A 91 -3.15 -3.38 -10.37
C LYS A 91 -3.23 -1.91 -9.95
N VAL A 92 -2.63 -1.51 -8.82
CA VAL A 92 -2.69 -0.12 -8.31
C VAL A 92 -2.18 0.89 -9.33
N GLY A 93 -1.14 0.55 -10.10
CA GLY A 93 -0.59 1.39 -11.17
C GLY A 93 -1.53 1.60 -12.38
N LYS A 94 -2.75 1.05 -12.36
CA LYS A 94 -3.81 1.38 -13.34
C LYS A 94 -4.70 2.55 -12.89
N LEU A 95 -4.53 3.02 -11.66
CA LEU A 95 -5.29 4.14 -11.10
C LEU A 95 -4.48 5.43 -11.28
N ASP A 96 -5.15 6.48 -11.73
CA ASP A 96 -4.51 7.79 -11.95
C ASP A 96 -4.23 8.53 -10.63
N GLY A 97 -4.98 8.21 -9.56
CA GLY A 97 -4.86 8.83 -8.23
C GLY A 97 -3.83 8.15 -7.32
N ALA A 98 -3.87 6.82 -7.23
CA ALA A 98 -3.04 6.05 -6.29
C ALA A 98 -1.53 5.98 -6.65
N ALA A 99 -1.03 6.91 -7.44
CA ALA A 99 0.38 6.99 -7.84
C ALA A 99 1.32 7.30 -6.65
N ASN A 100 0.79 7.83 -5.55
CA ASN A 100 1.54 8.14 -4.34
C ASN A 100 1.43 7.07 -3.23
N GLN A 101 0.67 5.98 -3.46
CA GLN A 101 0.38 4.95 -2.45
C GLN A 101 1.18 3.66 -2.61
#